data_AF-A0A7V6DC55-F1
#
_entry.id   AF-A0A7V6DC55-F1
#
_cell.length_a   1.000
_cell.length_b   1.000
_cell.length_c   1.000
_cell.angle_alpha   90.00
_cell.angle_beta   90.00
_cell.angle_gamma   90.00
#
_symmetry.space_group_name_H-M   'P 1'
#
loop_
_entity.id
_entity.type
_entity.pdbx_description
1 polymer ?
#
loop_
_entity_poly.entity_id
_entity_poly.type
_entity_poly.pdbx_seq_one_letter_code
_entity_poly.pdbx_strand_id
1 'polypeptide(L)'
;MPVPLIHATDLFRPHNDPDDHFDLAVAYALALQGRLELKGIVIDRPPPQFDSDPDLAAVAQLNHVTGLTVPAVVGSPQPMRHPDDTQASASPSDRA
;
A
#
# COMPACT_ATOMS: atom_id res chain seq x y z
N MET A 1 -16.49 0.37 18.34
CA MET A 1 -15.93 -0.65 17.45
C MET A 1 -14.86 0.03 16.61
N PRO A 2 -13.67 -0.55 16.45
CA PRO A 2 -12.62 0.02 15.60
C PRO A 2 -13.11 0.14 14.16
N VAL A 3 -12.65 1.18 13.45
CA VAL A 3 -13.03 1.42 12.05
C VAL A 3 -12.15 0.54 11.15
N PRO A 4 -12.72 -0.28 10.24
CA PRO A 4 -11.93 -1.05 9.30
C PRO A 4 -11.29 -0.13 8.26
N LEU A 5 -10.01 -0.35 7.98
CA LEU A 5 -9.23 0.43 7.02
C LEU A 5 -8.47 -0.48 6.06
N ILE A 6 -8.57 -0.22 4.76
CA ILE A 6 -7.57 -0.59 3.77
C ILE A 6 -6.81 0.68 3.43
N HIS A 7 -5.50 0.67 3.60
CA HIS A 7 -4.65 1.83 3.36
C HIS A 7 -4.00 1.71 1.98
N ALA A 8 -4.39 2.58 1.04
CA ALA A 8 -3.74 2.71 -0.25
C ALA A 8 -2.70 3.84 -0.17
N THR A 9 -1.49 3.61 -0.69
CA THR A 9 -0.33 4.52 -0.55
C THR A 9 0.69 4.28 -1.66
N ASP A 10 1.43 5.31 -2.04
CA ASP A 10 2.56 5.30 -2.98
C ASP A 10 3.91 5.07 -2.27
N LEU A 11 3.94 4.04 -1.43
CA LEU A 11 5.11 3.66 -0.64
C LEU A 11 6.26 3.10 -1.49
N PHE A 12 7.27 3.92 -1.79
CA PHE A 12 8.36 3.57 -2.72
C PHE A 12 9.77 3.44 -2.09
N ARG A 13 10.64 2.71 -2.79
CA ARG A 13 12.08 2.54 -2.49
C ARG A 13 12.95 2.64 -3.76
N PRO A 14 14.01 3.48 -3.80
CA PRO A 14 14.35 4.49 -2.80
C PRO A 14 13.18 5.47 -2.61
N HIS A 15 13.09 6.02 -1.40
CA HIS A 15 12.03 6.96 -1.04
C HIS A 15 12.11 8.19 -1.94
N ASN A 16 10.98 8.61 -2.51
CA ASN A 16 10.88 9.86 -3.25
C ASN A 16 10.75 11.02 -2.26
N ASP A 17 9.68 10.98 -1.48
CA ASP A 17 9.45 11.67 -0.22
C ASP A 17 9.18 10.63 0.89
N PRO A 18 9.34 11.03 2.17
CA PRO A 18 9.18 10.12 3.29
C PRO A 18 7.77 10.13 3.91
N ASP A 19 6.83 10.94 3.42
CA ASP A 19 5.52 11.17 4.05
C ASP A 19 4.64 9.91 4.09
N ASP A 20 4.59 9.12 3.01
CA ASP A 20 3.89 7.83 3.00
C ASP A 20 4.40 6.85 4.06
N HIS A 21 5.71 6.85 4.35
CA HIS A 21 6.27 6.02 5.43
C HIS A 21 5.80 6.47 6.80
N PHE A 22 5.60 7.78 6.99
CA PHE A 22 5.03 8.32 8.22
C PHE A 22 3.53 8.00 8.34
N ASP A 23 2.77 8.16 7.25
CA ASP A 23 1.34 7.83 7.22
C ASP A 23 1.10 6.35 7.50
N LEU A 24 1.92 5.47 6.91
CA LEU A 24 1.90 4.05 7.19
C LEU A 24 2.19 3.76 8.68
N ALA A 25 3.22 4.39 9.25
CA ALA A 25 3.54 4.22 10.67
C ALA A 25 2.39 4.68 11.59
N VAL A 26 1.69 5.76 11.24
CA VAL A 26 0.50 6.25 11.95
C VAL A 26 -0.64 5.24 11.86
N ALA A 27 -0.91 4.68 10.68
CA ALA A 27 -1.94 3.65 10.52
C ALA A 27 -1.68 2.43 11.42
N TYR A 28 -0.44 1.96 11.51
CA TYR A 28 -0.02 0.90 12.44
C TYR A 28 -0.19 1.30 13.90
N ALA A 29 0.20 2.52 14.28
CA ALA A 29 0.06 3.02 15.65
C ALA A 29 -1.42 3.08 16.09
N LEU A 30 -2.31 3.54 15.22
CA LEU A 30 -3.74 3.57 15.47
C LEU A 30 -4.35 2.17 15.56
N ALA A 31 -3.84 1.21 14.78
CA ALA A 31 -4.23 -0.19 14.88
C ALA A 31 -3.80 -0.81 16.22
N LEU A 32 -2.56 -0.57 16.66
CA LEU A 32 -2.06 -1.00 17.98
C LEU A 32 -2.88 -0.43 19.14
N GLN A 33 -3.38 0.79 18.99
CA GLN A 33 -4.25 1.43 19.98
C GLN A 33 -5.71 0.93 19.93
N GLY A 34 -6.04 0.00 19.03
CA GLY A 34 -7.40 -0.49 18.85
C GLY A 34 -8.37 0.56 18.31
N ARG A 35 -7.86 1.64 17.69
CA ARG A 35 -8.67 2.70 17.07
C ARG A 35 -9.07 2.34 15.64
N LEU A 36 -8.18 1.66 14.94
CA LEU A 36 -8.41 1.12 13.60
C LEU A 36 -8.29 -0.40 13.60
N GLU A 37 -9.01 -1.01 12.67
CA GLU A 37 -8.76 -2.38 12.26
C GLU A 37 -8.10 -2.33 10.87
N LEU A 38 -6.77 -2.26 10.84
CA LEU A 38 -6.00 -2.18 9.60
C LEU A 38 -6.03 -3.55 8.89
N LYS A 39 -6.89 -3.67 7.88
CA LYS A 39 -7.20 -4.91 7.17
C LYS A 39 -6.20 -5.27 6.08
N GLY A 40 -5.53 -4.27 5.53
CA GLY A 40 -4.57 -4.48 4.46
C GLY A 40 -4.00 -3.17 3.93
N ILE A 41 -2.92 -3.31 3.17
CA ILE A 41 -2.22 -2.20 2.52
C ILE A 41 -2.15 -2.50 1.02
N VAL A 42 -2.47 -1.50 0.20
CA VAL A 42 -2.29 -1.54 -1.25
C VAL A 42 -1.22 -0.53 -1.60
N ILE A 43 -0.11 -1.00 -2.15
CA ILE A 43 1.00 -0.13 -2.57
C ILE A 43 0.85 0.12 -4.06
N ASP A 44 0.80 1.38 -4.47
CA ASP A 44 0.74 1.72 -5.89
C ASP A 44 2.03 1.30 -6.62
N ARG A 45 1.94 1.16 -7.94
CA ARG A 45 3.15 0.99 -8.73
C ARG A 45 3.75 2.37 -9.03
N PRO A 46 5.07 2.56 -8.88
CA PRO A 46 5.75 3.76 -9.31
C PRO A 46 5.39 4.15 -10.74
N PRO A 47 5.18 5.45 -11.00
CA PRO A 47 4.89 5.93 -12.35
C PRO A 47 6.07 5.63 -13.29
N PRO A 48 5.82 5.48 -14.60
CA PRO A 48 6.89 5.28 -15.57
C PRO A 48 7.94 6.38 -15.44
N GLN A 49 9.23 5.99 -15.50
CA GLN A 49 10.41 6.88 -15.38
C GLN A 49 10.83 7.23 -13.94
N PHE A 50 10.12 6.75 -12.91
CA PHE A 50 10.65 6.71 -11.56
C PHE A 50 11.45 5.42 -11.35
N ASP A 51 12.73 5.56 -10.99
CA ASP A 51 13.62 4.44 -10.67
C ASP A 51 13.41 3.99 -9.22
N SER A 52 12.20 3.53 -8.93
CA SER A 52 11.77 3.06 -7.62
C SER A 52 10.97 1.76 -7.73
N ASP A 53 10.95 1.01 -6.64
CA ASP A 53 10.16 -0.19 -6.44
C ASP A 53 9.12 0.05 -5.31
N PRO A 54 7.95 -0.60 -5.37
CA PRO A 54 7.02 -0.66 -4.24
C PRO A 54 7.70 -1.24 -2.98
N ASP A 55 7.59 -0.55 -1.84
CA ASP A 55 8.32 -0.92 -0.61
C ASP A 55 7.54 -1.89 0.29
N LEU A 56 7.36 -3.13 -0.17
CA LEU A 56 6.80 -4.21 0.67
C LEU A 56 7.65 -4.48 1.93
N ALA A 57 8.94 -4.14 1.90
CA ALA A 57 9.84 -4.35 3.03
C ALA A 57 9.50 -3.41 4.19
N ALA A 58 9.11 -2.16 3.93
CA ALA A 58 8.64 -1.24 4.96
C ALA A 58 7.40 -1.77 5.70
N VAL A 59 6.45 -2.39 4.98
CA VAL A 59 5.31 -3.09 5.60
C VAL A 59 5.78 -4.25 6.47
N ALA A 60 6.69 -5.09 5.96
CA ALA A 60 7.24 -6.22 6.71
C ALA A 60 7.97 -5.76 8.00
N GLN A 61 8.69 -4.65 7.93
CA GLN A 61 9.36 -4.04 9.08
C GLN A 61 8.36 -3.57 10.13
N LEU A 62 7.29 -2.89 9.74
CA LEU A 62 6.26 -2.44 10.68
C LEU A 62 5.49 -3.62 11.29
N ASN A 63 5.13 -4.64 10.50
CA ASN A 63 4.59 -5.89 11.03
C ASN A 63 5.52 -6.50 12.09
N HIS A 64 6.83 -6.56 11.81
CA HIS A 64 7.82 -7.08 12.75
C HIS A 64 7.91 -6.26 14.05
N VAL A 65 8.01 -4.93 13.94
CA VAL A 65 8.17 -4.03 15.11
C VAL A 65 6.91 -3.99 15.97
N THR A 66 5.73 -4.06 15.35
CA THR A 66 4.44 -3.95 16.05
C THR A 66 3.86 -5.28 16.49
N GLY A 67 4.36 -6.40 15.95
CA GLY A 67 3.78 -7.73 16.14
C GLY A 67 2.46 -7.94 15.41
N LEU A 68 2.06 -7.02 14.53
CA LEU A 68 0.89 -7.18 13.66
C LEU A 68 1.23 -8.03 12.42
N THR A 69 0.19 -8.53 11.75
CA THR A 69 0.31 -9.32 10.51
C THR A 69 -0.62 -8.76 9.44
N VAL A 70 -0.46 -7.48 9.12
CA VAL A 70 -1.26 -6.79 8.10
C VAL A 70 -0.81 -7.25 6.71
N PRO A 71 -1.70 -7.77 5.86
CA PRO A 71 -1.35 -8.17 4.50
C PRO A 71 -1.08 -6.94 3.63
N ALA A 72 -0.19 -7.08 2.65
CA ALA A 72 0.06 -6.05 1.64
C ALA A 72 0.11 -6.65 0.24
N VAL A 73 -0.34 -5.86 -0.73
CA VAL A 73 -0.30 -6.17 -2.15
C VAL A 73 0.22 -4.96 -2.93
N VAL A 74 0.80 -5.21 -4.10
CA VAL A 74 1.16 -4.16 -5.06
C VAL A 74 0.03 -4.05 -6.08
N GLY A 75 -0.42 -2.81 -6.34
CA GLY A 75 -1.46 -2.50 -7.31
C GLY A 75 -1.04 -2.75 -8.76
N SER A 76 -1.99 -2.55 -9.67
CA SER A 76 -1.80 -2.80 -11.11
C SER A 76 -0.61 -2.00 -11.66
N PRO A 77 0.26 -2.61 -12.48
CA PRO A 77 1.29 -1.87 -13.21
C PRO A 77 0.74 -1.03 -14.36
N GLN A 78 -0.52 -1.25 -14.74
CA GLN A 78 -1.12 -0.62 -15.90
C GLN A 78 -1.88 0.64 -15.46
N PRO A 79 -1.45 1.84 -15.89
CA PRO A 79 -2.19 3.05 -15.58
C PRO A 79 -3.56 2.99 -16.26
N MET A 80 -4.60 3.42 -15.54
CA MET A 80 -5.94 3.59 -16.10
C MET A 80 -5.93 4.71 -17.13
N ARG A 81 -6.59 4.49 -18.27
CA ARG A 81 -6.68 5.48 -19.36
C ARG A 81 -7.82 6.48 -19.17
N HIS A 82 -8.89 6.06 -18.48
CA HIS A 82 -10.08 6.84 -18.16
C HIS A 82 -10.75 6.24 -16.90
N PRO A 83 -11.58 7.00 -16.15
CA PRO A 83 -12.35 6.46 -15.02
C PRO A 83 -13.13 5.16 -15.26
N ASP A 84 -13.57 4.91 -16.50
CA ASP A 84 -14.33 3.70 -16.89
C ASP A 84 -13.44 2.60 -17.50
N ASP A 85 -12.11 2.73 -17.39
CA ASP A 85 -11.19 1.75 -17.95
C ASP A 85 -11.28 0.43 -17.18
N THR A 86 -11.85 -0.57 -17.86
CA THR A 86 -11.98 -1.95 -17.35
C THR A 86 -10.67 -2.73 -17.36
N GLN A 87 -9.58 -2.13 -17.85
CA GLN A 87 -8.25 -2.74 -17.98
C GLN A 87 -8.29 -4.11 -18.65
N ALA A 88 -8.97 -4.24 -19.80
CA ALA A 88 -9.13 -5.51 -20.50
C ALA A 88 -7.80 -6.17 -20.96
N SER A 89 -6.70 -5.41 -21.01
CA SER A 89 -5.34 -5.88 -21.27
C SER A 89 -4.56 -6.28 -20.02
N ALA A 90 -5.08 -6.02 -18.82
CA ALA A 90 -4.45 -6.41 -17.57
C ALA A 90 -4.53 -7.93 -17.38
N SER A 91 -3.48 -8.49 -16.79
CA SER A 91 -3.46 -9.92 -16.46
C SER A 91 -4.51 -10.23 -15.37
N PRO A 92 -4.95 -11.49 -15.19
CA PRO A 92 -5.89 -11.82 -14.13
C PRO A 92 -5.42 -11.40 -12.73
N SER A 93 -4.11 -11.40 -12.47
CA SER A 93 -3.53 -10.94 -11.20
C SER A 93 -3.58 -9.42 -11.02
N ASP A 94 -3.72 -8.66 -12.10
CA ASP A 94 -3.75 -7.19 -12.08
C ASP A 94 -5.19 -6.62 -12.09
N ARG A 95 -6.22 -7.47 -12.22
CA ARG A 95 -7.65 -7.07 -12.22
C ARG A 95 -8.34 -7.21 -10.86
N ALA A 96 -7.59 -7.59 -9.83
CA ALA A 96 -8.11 -7.92 -8.51
C ALA A 96 -8.68 -6.69 -7.78
#